data_AF-A0A3A4X024-F1
#
_entry.id   AF-A0A3A4X024-F1
#
_cell.length_a   1.000
_cell.length_b   1.000
_cell.length_c   1.000
_cell.angle_alpha   90.00
_cell.angle_beta   90.00
_cell.angle_gamma   90.00
#
_symmetry.space_group_name_H-M   'P 1'
#
loop_
_entity.id
_entity.type
_entity.pdbx_description
1 polymer ?
#
loop_
_entity_poly.entity_id
_entity_poly.type
_entity_poly.pdbx_seq_one_letter_code
_entity_poly.pdbx_strand_id
1 'polypeptide(L)'
;MKRFPQSLFWMVLIAGSMIFLYAGGSRASDTIKVGVMYSITGTGSAVGKIQVEGAKLAVKQVNEKGGLTIGGKKLQVEAVIRDDETKPDVAVRRLREYLNDGVNVLVAGTFAHVSAALNEQVKGGQAYVMVTNGIQEKTFEKAEKAPYYLSSLGAVDGIGRMCGDYVAKTYKPKHVMLFLPDYAYGHGAAKGAHKVFKEKYPQIKVSETWSPVGTPDFASYIIKIKETKPDVVMMGHWGNDAINALKQVYELGLRKESKIFFNSIGLVERSLTEGPMKTTTVSGSTWTS
;
A
#
# COMPACT_ATOMS: atom_id res chain seq x y z
N MET A 1 71.19 -40.64 25.71
CA MET A 1 70.05 -39.78 25.29
C MET A 1 70.36 -39.25 23.88
N LYS A 2 69.62 -39.71 22.85
CA LYS A 2 69.87 -39.34 21.45
C LYS A 2 69.33 -37.93 21.17
N ARG A 3 70.17 -37.05 20.62
CA ARG A 3 69.80 -35.68 20.20
C ARG A 3 68.95 -35.75 18.93
N PHE A 4 67.72 -35.22 18.98
CA PHE A 4 66.89 -35.04 17.79
C PHE A 4 67.48 -33.96 16.88
N PRO A 5 67.50 -34.15 15.55
CA PRO A 5 68.05 -33.18 14.62
C PRO A 5 67.13 -31.96 14.48
N GLN A 6 67.70 -30.75 14.64
CA GLN A 6 67.03 -29.45 14.54
C GLN A 6 66.26 -29.25 13.22
N SER A 7 66.63 -29.96 12.14
CA SER A 7 65.94 -29.91 10.85
C SER A 7 64.51 -30.49 10.87
N LEU A 8 64.22 -31.41 11.79
CA LEU A 8 62.89 -32.01 11.94
C LEU A 8 61.90 -31.02 12.59
N PHE A 9 62.41 -30.09 13.42
CA PHE A 9 61.61 -29.08 14.10
C PHE A 9 61.11 -28.00 13.13
N TRP A 10 61.92 -27.64 12.12
CA TRP A 10 61.55 -26.66 11.09
C TRP A 10 60.60 -27.24 10.03
N MET A 11 60.68 -28.54 9.71
CA MET A 11 59.73 -29.17 8.76
C MET A 11 58.31 -29.28 9.33
N VAL A 12 58.15 -29.50 10.64
CA VAL A 12 56.83 -29.54 11.29
C VAL A 12 56.19 -28.14 11.33
N LEU A 13 56.98 -27.07 11.43
CA LEU A 13 56.48 -25.68 11.40
C LEU A 13 56.03 -25.22 10.00
N ILE A 14 56.67 -25.71 8.94
CA ILE A 14 56.28 -25.39 7.55
C ILE A 14 55.05 -26.23 7.11
N ALA A 15 54.92 -27.48 7.59
CA ALA A 15 53.71 -28.27 7.36
C ALA A 15 52.50 -27.76 8.17
N GLY A 16 52.71 -27.20 9.37
CA GLY A 16 51.64 -26.61 10.19
C GLY A 16 51.11 -25.27 9.66
N SER A 17 51.88 -24.55 8.84
CA SER A 17 51.49 -23.23 8.31
C SER A 17 50.75 -23.31 6.96
N MET A 18 50.82 -24.42 6.22
CA MET A 18 50.04 -24.60 4.98
C MET A 18 48.60 -25.10 5.21
N ILE A 19 48.25 -25.57 6.40
CA ILE A 19 46.89 -26.08 6.69
C ILE A 19 45.92 -24.97 7.12
N PHE A 20 46.41 -23.77 7.47
CA PHE A 20 45.55 -22.64 7.87
C PHE A 20 45.01 -21.79 6.72
N LEU A 21 45.38 -22.08 5.46
CA LEU A 21 44.97 -21.29 4.30
C LEU A 21 43.72 -21.82 3.55
N TYR A 22 43.04 -22.84 4.06
CA TYR A 22 41.88 -23.46 3.39
C TYR A 22 40.51 -23.27 4.08
N ALA A 23 40.42 -22.44 5.12
CA ALA A 23 39.15 -22.13 5.79
C ALA A 23 38.58 -20.73 5.44
N GLY A 24 39.13 -20.08 4.40
CA GLY A 24 38.54 -18.89 3.79
C GLY A 24 37.40 -19.27 2.84
N GLY A 25 36.40 -20.01 3.33
CA GLY A 25 35.15 -20.18 2.61
C GLY A 25 34.58 -18.79 2.37
N SER A 26 34.64 -18.32 1.13
CA SER A 26 33.86 -17.18 0.64
C SER A 26 32.42 -17.40 1.10
N ARG A 27 32.03 -16.77 2.22
CA ARG A 27 30.62 -16.63 2.58
C ARG A 27 30.02 -15.80 1.46
N ALA A 28 29.45 -16.49 0.47
CA ALA A 28 28.53 -15.89 -0.47
C ALA A 28 27.57 -15.05 0.37
N SER A 29 27.50 -13.74 0.08
CA SER A 29 26.74 -12.76 0.86
C SER A 29 25.45 -13.39 1.37
N ASP A 30 25.34 -13.57 2.69
CA ASP A 30 24.16 -14.11 3.38
C ASP A 30 23.02 -13.08 3.38
N THR A 31 22.79 -12.41 2.25
CA THR A 31 21.88 -11.28 2.09
C THR A 31 21.08 -11.42 0.80
N ILE A 32 19.76 -11.32 0.91
CA ILE A 32 18.85 -11.18 -0.22
C ILE A 32 18.41 -9.72 -0.34
N LYS A 33 18.50 -9.16 -1.56
CA LYS A 33 18.05 -7.81 -1.85
C LYS A 33 16.57 -7.80 -2.22
N VAL A 34 15.81 -6.90 -1.62
CA VAL A 34 14.41 -6.65 -1.94
C VAL A 34 14.27 -5.19 -2.35
N GLY A 35 13.71 -4.95 -3.53
CA GLY A 35 13.41 -3.62 -4.01
C GLY A 35 12.25 -3.02 -3.21
N VAL A 36 12.37 -1.74 -2.85
CA VAL A 36 11.30 -0.96 -2.22
C VAL A 36 11.10 0.32 -3.02
N MET A 37 9.95 0.43 -3.68
CA MET A 37 9.68 1.56 -4.58
C MET A 37 8.34 2.22 -4.30
N TYR A 38 8.39 3.42 -3.76
CA TYR A 38 7.24 4.24 -3.43
C TYR A 38 7.47 5.69 -3.84
N SER A 39 6.39 6.45 -3.95
CA SER A 39 6.41 7.87 -4.28
C SER A 39 6.89 8.72 -3.09
N ILE A 40 8.20 8.82 -2.87
CA ILE A 40 8.77 9.59 -1.76
C ILE A 40 9.00 11.06 -2.11
N THR A 41 8.99 11.41 -3.39
CA THR A 41 8.85 12.77 -3.91
C THR A 41 7.58 12.92 -4.77
N GLY A 42 7.34 14.13 -5.28
CA GLY A 42 6.12 14.45 -6.02
C GLY A 42 4.87 14.53 -5.14
N THR A 43 3.70 14.37 -5.76
CA THR A 43 2.40 14.47 -5.08
C THR A 43 2.16 13.32 -4.10
N GLY A 44 2.88 12.19 -4.23
CA GLY A 44 2.80 11.05 -3.32
C GLY A 44 3.61 11.15 -2.04
N SER A 45 4.47 12.16 -1.89
CA SER A 45 5.54 12.18 -0.88
C SER A 45 5.08 11.92 0.56
N ALA A 46 3.90 12.43 0.95
CA ALA A 46 3.34 12.25 2.28
C ALA A 46 3.02 10.77 2.59
N VAL A 47 2.54 10.04 1.58
CA VAL A 47 2.18 8.61 1.71
C VAL A 47 3.41 7.74 1.52
N GLY A 48 4.21 7.99 0.47
CA GLY A 48 5.35 7.14 0.13
C GLY A 48 6.44 7.11 1.20
N LYS A 49 6.68 8.22 1.91
CA LYS A 49 7.63 8.24 3.04
C LYS A 49 7.20 7.28 4.16
N ILE A 50 5.91 7.28 4.51
CA ILE A 50 5.36 6.37 5.53
C ILE A 50 5.46 4.92 5.04
N GLN A 51 5.18 4.66 3.76
CA GLN A 51 5.31 3.32 3.17
C GLN A 51 6.75 2.80 3.20
N VAL A 52 7.75 3.66 2.93
CA VAL A 52 9.18 3.31 3.04
C VAL A 52 9.55 2.99 4.49
N GLU A 53 9.11 3.78 5.46
CA GLU A 53 9.39 3.49 6.87
C GLU A 53 8.73 2.18 7.33
N GLY A 54 7.52 1.88 6.84
CA GLY A 54 6.89 0.57 7.05
C GLY A 54 7.69 -0.60 6.48
N ALA A 55 8.22 -0.44 5.26
CA ALA A 55 9.07 -1.45 4.63
C ALA A 55 10.40 -1.65 5.39
N LYS A 56 11.05 -0.57 5.84
CA LYS A 56 12.26 -0.64 6.67
C LYS A 56 11.99 -1.34 8.00
N LEU A 57 10.86 -1.06 8.64
CA LEU A 57 10.46 -1.72 9.88
C LEU A 57 10.26 -3.22 9.66
N ALA A 58 9.60 -3.63 8.58
CA ALA A 58 9.41 -5.04 8.24
C ALA A 58 10.75 -5.76 8.03
N VAL A 59 11.69 -5.15 7.30
CA VAL A 59 13.04 -5.69 7.11
C VAL A 59 13.77 -5.84 8.44
N LYS A 60 13.73 -4.81 9.29
CA LYS A 60 14.33 -4.86 10.63
C LYS A 60 13.78 -6.04 11.44
N GLN A 61 12.46 -6.20 11.52
CA GLN A 61 11.81 -7.27 12.27
C GLN A 61 12.15 -8.66 11.75
N VAL A 62 12.26 -8.83 10.43
CA VAL A 62 12.68 -10.10 9.81
C VAL A 62 14.12 -10.43 10.17
N ASN A 63 15.02 -9.45 10.07
CA ASN A 63 16.43 -9.63 10.38
C ASN A 63 16.67 -9.90 11.87
N GLU A 64 15.93 -9.25 12.77
CA GLU A 64 15.94 -9.52 14.22
C GLU A 64 15.51 -10.96 14.55
N LYS A 65 14.65 -11.56 13.73
CA LYS A 65 14.25 -12.98 13.84
C LYS A 65 15.25 -13.96 13.21
N GLY A 66 16.40 -13.46 12.75
CA GLY A 66 17.46 -14.24 12.13
C GLY A 66 17.34 -14.39 10.61
N GLY A 67 16.56 -13.54 9.94
CA GLY A 67 16.45 -13.49 8.48
C GLY A 67 15.40 -14.44 7.90
N LEU A 68 15.40 -14.57 6.56
CA LEU A 68 14.52 -15.45 5.80
C LEU A 68 15.19 -16.80 5.55
N THR A 69 14.44 -17.89 5.72
CA THR A 69 14.89 -19.23 5.32
C THR A 69 14.55 -19.47 3.85
N ILE A 70 15.56 -19.51 2.99
CA ILE A 70 15.41 -19.78 1.54
C ILE A 70 16.32 -20.96 1.20
N GLY A 71 15.75 -22.04 0.64
CA GLY A 71 16.51 -23.23 0.27
C GLY A 71 17.28 -23.86 1.44
N GLY A 72 16.74 -23.77 2.66
CA GLY A 72 17.38 -24.27 3.89
C GLY A 72 18.47 -23.36 4.48
N LYS A 73 18.77 -22.21 3.86
CA LYS A 73 19.74 -21.23 4.36
C LYS A 73 19.03 -20.01 4.94
N LYS A 74 19.57 -19.48 6.04
CA LYS A 74 19.12 -18.20 6.60
C LYS A 74 19.84 -17.04 5.91
N LEU A 75 19.08 -16.13 5.33
CA LEU A 75 19.57 -14.95 4.62
C LEU A 75 19.00 -13.69 5.27
N GLN A 76 19.85 -12.70 5.52
CA GLN A 76 19.45 -11.36 5.91
C GLN A 76 18.77 -10.65 4.73
N VAL A 77 17.89 -9.71 5.02
CA VAL A 77 17.21 -8.91 4.00
C VAL A 77 17.83 -7.52 3.93
N GLU A 78 18.16 -7.08 2.71
CA GLU A 78 18.56 -5.71 2.41
C GLU A 78 17.48 -5.03 1.55
N ALA A 79 16.95 -3.90 2.03
CA ALA A 79 16.03 -3.09 1.25
C ALA A 79 16.78 -2.14 0.32
N VAL A 80 16.59 -2.28 -0.99
CA VAL A 80 17.10 -1.36 -2.00
C VAL A 80 15.99 -0.37 -2.34
N ILE A 81 16.09 0.87 -1.85
CA ILE A 81 15.03 1.88 -1.97
C ILE A 81 15.26 2.75 -3.21
N ARG A 82 14.22 2.94 -4.03
CA ARG A 82 14.21 3.87 -5.16
C ARG A 82 12.91 4.66 -5.20
N ASP A 83 13.01 5.93 -5.56
CA ASP A 83 11.84 6.79 -5.74
C ASP A 83 11.24 6.64 -7.15
N ASP A 84 9.92 6.51 -7.22
CA ASP A 84 9.18 6.56 -8.48
C ASP A 84 8.74 7.98 -8.88
N GLU A 85 8.97 8.99 -8.02
CA GLU A 85 8.60 10.40 -8.24
C GLU A 85 7.09 10.62 -8.53
N THR A 86 6.24 9.66 -8.21
CA THR A 86 4.83 9.60 -8.66
C THR A 86 4.68 9.56 -10.18
N LYS A 87 5.65 9.02 -10.92
CA LYS A 87 5.70 9.03 -12.39
C LYS A 87 5.86 7.61 -12.98
N PRO A 88 4.97 7.18 -13.89
CA PRO A 88 5.06 5.87 -14.53
C PRO A 88 6.39 5.60 -15.24
N ASP A 89 6.90 6.55 -16.03
CA ASP A 89 8.14 6.40 -16.79
C ASP A 89 9.37 6.26 -15.87
N VAL A 90 9.40 6.99 -14.76
CA VAL A 90 10.43 6.87 -13.73
C VAL A 90 10.37 5.50 -13.08
N ALA A 91 9.18 5.02 -12.69
CA ALA A 91 9.01 3.68 -12.11
C ALA A 91 9.50 2.57 -13.04
N VAL A 92 9.20 2.66 -14.34
CA VAL A 92 9.71 1.71 -15.35
C VAL A 92 11.24 1.75 -15.46
N ARG A 93 11.84 2.94 -15.41
CA ARG A 93 13.30 3.08 -15.38
C ARG A 93 13.90 2.46 -14.12
N ARG A 94 13.34 2.74 -12.95
CA ARG A 94 13.78 2.16 -11.66
C ARG A 94 13.65 0.64 -11.62
N LEU A 95 12.59 0.08 -12.22
CA LEU A 95 12.44 -1.37 -12.39
C LEU A 95 13.60 -1.97 -13.19
N ARG A 96 14.03 -1.34 -14.29
CA ARG A 96 15.18 -1.82 -15.07
C ARG A 96 16.48 -1.74 -14.28
N GLU A 97 16.67 -0.67 -13.50
CA GLU A 97 17.82 -0.54 -12.60
C GLU A 97 17.82 -1.65 -11.53
N TYR A 98 16.67 -1.98 -10.93
CA TYR A 98 16.55 -3.11 -10.01
C TYR A 98 16.99 -4.42 -10.64
N LEU A 99 16.51 -4.71 -11.84
CA LEU A 99 16.85 -5.94 -12.55
C LEU A 99 18.35 -6.01 -12.89
N ASN A 100 18.95 -4.89 -13.31
CA ASN A 100 20.39 -4.80 -13.58
C ASN A 100 21.22 -5.03 -12.30
N ASP A 101 20.72 -4.63 -11.13
CA ASP A 101 21.36 -4.87 -9.84
C ASP A 101 21.11 -6.28 -9.28
N GLY A 102 20.41 -7.15 -10.02
CA GLY A 102 20.03 -8.48 -9.57
C GLY A 102 18.91 -8.50 -8.52
N VAL A 103 18.07 -7.46 -8.46
CA VAL A 103 16.92 -7.35 -7.56
C VAL A 103 15.64 -7.67 -8.32
N ASN A 104 15.15 -8.90 -8.17
CA ASN A 104 13.99 -9.41 -8.92
C ASN A 104 12.71 -9.48 -8.08
N VAL A 105 12.78 -9.15 -6.78
CA VAL A 105 11.63 -9.09 -5.87
C VAL A 105 11.45 -7.64 -5.45
N LEU A 106 10.27 -7.09 -5.74
CA LEU A 106 9.95 -5.68 -5.54
C LEU A 106 8.67 -5.53 -4.73
N VAL A 107 8.73 -4.76 -3.66
CA VAL A 107 7.57 -4.23 -2.96
C VAL A 107 7.38 -2.79 -3.40
N ALA A 108 6.22 -2.47 -3.95
CA ALA A 108 5.96 -1.16 -4.56
C ALA A 108 4.52 -0.66 -4.36
N GLY A 109 4.16 0.41 -5.06
CA GLY A 109 2.78 0.83 -5.26
C GLY A 109 2.31 1.86 -4.24
N THR A 110 2.37 3.13 -4.62
CA THR A 110 1.65 4.23 -3.93
C THR A 110 0.36 4.57 -4.66
N PHE A 111 0.38 4.58 -6.00
CA PHE A 111 -0.78 4.96 -6.81
C PHE A 111 -1.02 4.02 -8.00
N ALA A 112 -2.31 3.90 -8.35
CA ALA A 112 -2.82 2.99 -9.36
C ALA A 112 -2.21 3.15 -10.76
N HIS A 113 -1.90 4.38 -11.18
CA HIS A 113 -1.31 4.64 -12.50
C HIS A 113 0.16 4.19 -12.58
N VAL A 114 0.93 4.33 -11.50
CA VAL A 114 2.31 3.81 -11.41
C VAL A 114 2.30 2.28 -11.35
N SER A 115 1.44 1.71 -10.50
CA SER A 115 1.23 0.26 -10.40
C SER A 115 0.85 -0.36 -11.75
N ALA A 116 -0.05 0.26 -12.50
CA ALA A 116 -0.45 -0.23 -13.82
C ALA A 116 0.75 -0.30 -14.81
N ALA A 117 1.62 0.70 -14.79
CA ALA A 117 2.82 0.71 -15.63
C ALA A 117 3.82 -0.39 -15.25
N LEU A 118 3.99 -0.66 -13.94
CA LEU A 118 4.82 -1.77 -13.48
C LEU A 118 4.26 -3.12 -13.92
N ASN A 119 2.94 -3.33 -13.76
CA ASN A 119 2.27 -4.55 -14.23
C ASN A 119 2.52 -4.80 -15.72
N GLU A 120 2.39 -3.77 -16.55
CA GLU A 120 2.64 -3.90 -18.00
C GLU A 120 4.09 -4.32 -18.28
N GLN A 121 5.05 -3.68 -17.61
CA GLN A 121 6.47 -4.00 -17.85
C GLN A 121 6.82 -5.43 -17.46
N VAL A 122 6.23 -6.00 -16.39
CA VAL A 122 6.61 -7.32 -15.87
C VAL A 122 5.79 -8.48 -16.44
N LYS A 123 5.04 -8.27 -17.53
CA LYS A 123 4.31 -9.33 -18.23
C LYS A 123 5.22 -10.47 -18.74
N GLY A 124 6.50 -10.19 -18.98
CA GLY A 124 7.51 -11.19 -19.34
C GLY A 124 7.96 -12.10 -18.19
N GLY A 125 7.50 -11.85 -16.95
CA GLY A 125 7.83 -12.68 -15.79
C GLY A 125 9.23 -12.45 -15.23
N GLN A 126 9.90 -11.36 -15.59
CA GLN A 126 11.26 -11.06 -15.18
C GLN A 126 11.40 -10.56 -13.73
N ALA A 127 10.30 -10.18 -13.07
CA ALA A 127 10.28 -9.72 -11.69
C ALA A 127 9.00 -10.15 -10.96
N TYR A 128 9.14 -10.44 -9.67
CA TYR A 128 8.03 -10.51 -8.74
C TYR A 128 7.75 -9.12 -8.18
N VAL A 129 6.54 -8.61 -8.38
CA VAL A 129 6.14 -7.28 -7.92
C VAL A 129 4.89 -7.40 -7.05
N MET A 130 5.01 -6.94 -5.81
CA MET A 130 3.90 -6.84 -4.88
C MET A 130 3.57 -5.35 -4.66
N VAL A 131 2.39 -4.92 -5.09
CA VAL A 131 1.91 -3.57 -4.82
C VAL A 131 1.06 -3.48 -3.56
N THR A 132 1.45 -2.61 -2.65
CA THR A 132 0.85 -2.50 -1.31
C THR A 132 -0.21 -1.42 -1.22
N ASN A 133 -0.28 -0.53 -2.22
CA ASN A 133 -1.33 0.47 -2.35
C ASN A 133 -1.61 0.81 -3.82
N GLY A 134 -2.78 1.41 -4.07
CA GLY A 134 -3.16 2.00 -5.35
C GLY A 134 -3.07 1.00 -6.49
N ILE A 135 -4.13 0.22 -6.70
CA ILE A 135 -4.24 -0.74 -7.81
C ILE A 135 -5.60 -0.61 -8.49
N GLN A 136 -5.61 -0.72 -9.83
CA GLN A 136 -6.83 -0.68 -10.64
C GLN A 136 -7.50 -2.05 -10.65
N GLU A 137 -8.84 -2.10 -10.74
CA GLU A 137 -9.57 -3.37 -10.84
C GLU A 137 -9.13 -4.21 -12.04
N LYS A 138 -8.85 -3.57 -13.18
CA LYS A 138 -8.39 -4.22 -14.40
C LYS A 138 -7.14 -5.08 -14.18
N THR A 139 -6.26 -4.70 -13.23
CA THR A 139 -5.04 -5.47 -12.90
C THR A 139 -5.35 -6.84 -12.26
N PHE A 140 -6.58 -7.09 -11.81
CA PHE A 140 -7.00 -8.41 -11.30
C PHE A 140 -7.58 -9.31 -12.38
N GLU A 141 -7.83 -8.80 -13.59
CA GLU A 141 -8.31 -9.61 -14.71
C GLU A 141 -7.18 -10.50 -15.24
N LYS A 142 -7.47 -11.79 -15.47
CA LYS A 142 -6.47 -12.78 -15.88
C LYS A 142 -5.71 -12.39 -17.17
N ALA A 143 -6.39 -11.72 -18.09
CA ALA A 143 -5.79 -11.27 -19.37
C ALA A 143 -4.82 -10.08 -19.19
N GLU A 144 -4.95 -9.33 -18.09
CA GLU A 144 -4.26 -8.06 -17.87
C GLU A 144 -3.14 -8.20 -16.85
N LYS A 145 -3.32 -9.11 -15.88
CA LYS A 145 -2.40 -9.36 -14.79
C LYS A 145 -1.12 -10.05 -15.25
N ALA A 146 0.03 -9.46 -14.95
CA ALA A 146 1.32 -10.11 -15.16
C ALA A 146 1.49 -11.33 -14.21
N PRO A 147 2.25 -12.37 -14.63
CA PRO A 147 2.27 -13.67 -13.94
C PRO A 147 2.75 -13.61 -12.49
N TYR A 148 3.71 -12.74 -12.19
CA TYR A 148 4.28 -12.55 -10.85
C TYR A 148 3.94 -11.19 -10.25
N TYR A 149 2.75 -10.70 -10.55
CA TYR A 149 2.25 -9.41 -10.05
C TYR A 149 1.15 -9.62 -9.02
N LEU A 150 1.29 -9.05 -7.83
CA LEU A 150 0.38 -9.26 -6.71
C LEU A 150 0.03 -7.95 -6.02
N SER A 151 -1.08 -7.96 -5.28
CA SER A 151 -1.42 -6.85 -4.40
C SER A 151 -1.92 -7.37 -3.05
N SER A 152 -1.53 -6.67 -1.98
CA SER A 152 -2.09 -6.89 -0.65
C SER A 152 -3.41 -6.16 -0.41
N LEU A 153 -3.83 -5.29 -1.33
CA LEU A 153 -5.10 -4.57 -1.24
C LEU A 153 -6.02 -4.98 -2.39
N GLY A 154 -7.34 -4.83 -2.15
CA GLY A 154 -8.32 -4.88 -3.22
C GLY A 154 -8.23 -3.65 -4.12
N ALA A 155 -8.83 -3.75 -5.31
CA ALA A 155 -9.00 -2.61 -6.21
C ALA A 155 -9.79 -1.47 -5.56
N VAL A 156 -9.50 -0.22 -5.95
CA VAL A 156 -10.21 0.98 -5.47
C VAL A 156 -11.73 0.86 -5.70
N ASP A 157 -12.14 0.34 -6.86
CA ASP A 157 -13.53 0.07 -7.23
C ASP A 157 -14.19 -0.94 -6.26
N GLY A 158 -13.39 -1.89 -5.74
CA GLY A 158 -13.80 -2.85 -4.72
C GLY A 158 -14.23 -2.17 -3.42
N ILE A 159 -13.51 -1.13 -2.99
CA ILE A 159 -13.85 -0.34 -1.79
C ILE A 159 -15.24 0.28 -1.96
N GLY A 160 -15.47 0.93 -3.11
CA GLY A 160 -16.78 1.50 -3.45
C GLY A 160 -17.92 0.49 -3.38
N ARG A 161 -17.72 -0.70 -3.98
CA ARG A 161 -18.72 -1.78 -3.98
C ARG A 161 -19.04 -2.27 -2.57
N MET A 162 -18.02 -2.57 -1.77
CA MET A 162 -18.19 -3.06 -0.40
C MET A 162 -18.90 -2.03 0.47
N CYS A 163 -18.47 -0.77 0.42
CA CYS A 163 -19.05 0.31 1.19
C CYS A 163 -20.49 0.60 0.76
N GLY A 164 -20.78 0.63 -0.55
CA GLY A 164 -22.13 0.81 -1.07
C GLY A 164 -23.08 -0.31 -0.63
N ASP A 165 -22.65 -1.57 -0.72
CA ASP A 165 -23.45 -2.72 -0.30
C ASP A 165 -23.71 -2.70 1.22
N TYR A 166 -22.69 -2.38 2.01
CA TYR A 166 -22.81 -2.23 3.46
C TYR A 166 -23.79 -1.11 3.84
N VAL A 167 -23.65 0.08 3.22
CA VAL A 167 -24.53 1.23 3.46
C VAL A 167 -25.98 0.89 3.11
N ALA A 168 -26.21 0.26 1.95
CA ALA A 168 -27.54 -0.15 1.52
C ALA A 168 -28.18 -1.13 2.50
N LYS A 169 -27.45 -2.17 2.93
CA LYS A 169 -27.96 -3.20 3.86
C LYS A 169 -28.21 -2.66 5.27
N THR A 170 -27.28 -1.86 5.77
CA THR A 170 -27.28 -1.41 7.17
C THR A 170 -28.25 -0.27 7.38
N TYR A 171 -28.19 0.77 6.54
CA TYR A 171 -28.96 1.99 6.75
C TYR A 171 -30.25 2.04 5.93
N LYS A 172 -30.38 1.20 4.89
CA LYS A 172 -31.54 1.16 3.98
C LYS A 172 -31.99 2.55 3.51
N PRO A 173 -31.05 3.41 3.04
CA PRO A 173 -31.37 4.79 2.68
C PRO A 173 -32.25 4.84 1.43
N LYS A 174 -33.04 5.90 1.29
CA LYS A 174 -33.70 6.28 0.04
C LYS A 174 -32.80 7.17 -0.81
N HIS A 175 -31.93 7.96 -0.19
CA HIS A 175 -30.98 8.84 -0.87
C HIS A 175 -29.58 8.77 -0.23
N VAL A 176 -28.59 8.46 -1.07
CA VAL A 176 -27.17 8.47 -0.74
C VAL A 176 -26.47 9.62 -1.47
N MET A 177 -25.66 10.38 -0.74
CA MET A 177 -24.72 11.35 -1.29
C MET A 177 -23.31 10.76 -1.24
N LEU A 178 -22.64 10.63 -2.39
CA LEU A 178 -21.20 10.34 -2.45
C LEU A 178 -20.45 11.66 -2.43
N PHE A 179 -19.70 11.91 -1.35
CA PHE A 179 -18.85 13.08 -1.21
C PHE A 179 -17.39 12.67 -1.16
N LEU A 180 -16.71 12.74 -2.29
CA LEU A 180 -15.40 12.11 -2.49
C LEU A 180 -14.35 13.11 -2.98
N PRO A 181 -13.04 12.84 -2.76
CA PRO A 181 -11.98 13.69 -3.30
C PRO A 181 -11.87 13.54 -4.82
N ASP A 182 -11.67 14.65 -5.53
CA ASP A 182 -11.64 14.71 -6.99
C ASP A 182 -10.29 14.25 -7.56
N TYR A 183 -10.06 12.94 -7.51
CA TYR A 183 -8.95 12.28 -8.19
C TYR A 183 -9.26 10.79 -8.38
N ALA A 184 -8.32 10.04 -8.96
CA ALA A 184 -8.49 8.64 -9.34
C ALA A 184 -9.09 7.73 -8.25
N TYR A 185 -8.76 7.94 -6.97
CA TYR A 185 -9.37 7.16 -5.88
C TYR A 185 -10.87 7.43 -5.74
N GLY A 186 -11.27 8.71 -5.65
CA GLY A 186 -12.66 9.08 -5.48
C GLY A 186 -13.51 8.61 -6.66
N HIS A 187 -13.02 8.83 -7.88
CA HIS A 187 -13.68 8.35 -9.10
C HIS A 187 -13.85 6.83 -9.13
N GLY A 188 -12.81 6.08 -8.72
CA GLY A 188 -12.88 4.62 -8.60
C GLY A 188 -13.89 4.15 -7.53
N ALA A 189 -13.87 4.78 -6.36
CA ALA A 189 -14.80 4.47 -5.28
C ALA A 189 -16.26 4.77 -5.66
N ALA A 190 -16.53 5.90 -6.33
CA ALA A 190 -17.88 6.23 -6.80
C ALA A 190 -18.35 5.25 -7.86
N LYS A 191 -17.52 4.93 -8.85
CA LYS A 191 -17.83 3.92 -9.88
C LYS A 191 -18.21 2.58 -9.25
N GLY A 192 -17.46 2.12 -8.25
CA GLY A 192 -17.76 0.90 -7.51
C GLY A 192 -19.10 0.98 -6.77
N ALA A 193 -19.36 2.07 -6.06
CA ALA A 193 -20.61 2.28 -5.34
C ALA A 193 -21.82 2.32 -6.29
N HIS A 194 -21.73 3.07 -7.38
CA HIS A 194 -22.76 3.15 -8.42
C HIS A 194 -23.10 1.81 -9.01
N LYS A 195 -22.09 0.99 -9.32
CA LYS A 195 -22.32 -0.36 -9.83
C LYS A 195 -23.21 -1.16 -8.90
N VAL A 196 -22.91 -1.14 -7.60
CA VAL A 196 -23.70 -1.85 -6.58
C VAL A 196 -25.10 -1.27 -6.42
N PHE A 197 -25.23 0.06 -6.33
CA PHE A 197 -26.55 0.68 -6.21
C PHE A 197 -27.42 0.39 -7.44
N LYS A 198 -26.87 0.49 -8.65
CA LYS A 198 -27.61 0.20 -9.88
C LYS A 198 -28.03 -1.26 -10.01
N GLU A 199 -27.12 -2.20 -9.70
CA GLU A 199 -27.38 -3.64 -9.91
C GLU A 199 -28.22 -4.26 -8.79
N LYS A 200 -28.06 -3.83 -7.55
CA LYS A 200 -28.66 -4.48 -6.37
C LYS A 200 -29.70 -3.64 -5.64
N TYR A 201 -29.62 -2.31 -5.74
CA TYR A 201 -30.47 -1.39 -4.98
C TYR A 201 -30.98 -0.22 -5.85
N PRO A 202 -31.58 -0.50 -7.03
CA PRO A 202 -31.92 0.53 -8.02
C PRO A 202 -32.92 1.59 -7.53
N GLN A 203 -33.62 1.32 -6.41
CA GLN A 203 -34.51 2.26 -5.75
C GLN A 203 -33.80 3.37 -4.96
N ILE A 204 -32.51 3.22 -4.68
CA ILE A 204 -31.73 4.20 -3.93
C ILE A 204 -31.31 5.31 -4.89
N LYS A 205 -31.74 6.55 -4.62
CA LYS A 205 -31.24 7.73 -5.32
C LYS A 205 -29.77 7.92 -4.92
N VAL A 206 -28.87 8.08 -5.90
CA VAL A 206 -27.47 8.40 -5.66
C VAL A 206 -27.18 9.78 -6.23
N SER A 207 -26.54 10.64 -5.44
CA SER A 207 -26.03 11.95 -5.86
C SER A 207 -24.55 12.04 -5.53
N GLU A 208 -23.83 12.93 -6.19
CA GLU A 208 -22.38 13.04 -6.07
C GLU A 208 -21.96 14.50 -5.92
N THR A 209 -20.90 14.70 -5.14
CA THR A 209 -20.15 15.95 -5.13
C THR A 209 -18.68 15.66 -4.87
N TRP A 210 -17.84 16.50 -5.45
CA TRP A 210 -16.40 16.28 -5.50
C TRP A 210 -15.68 17.51 -4.97
N SER A 211 -14.68 17.30 -4.12
CA SER A 211 -13.80 18.40 -3.68
C SER A 211 -12.37 18.15 -4.19
N PRO A 212 -11.67 19.17 -4.69
CA PRO A 212 -10.24 19.05 -5.01
C PRO A 212 -9.43 18.52 -3.82
N VAL A 213 -8.35 17.78 -4.10
CA VAL A 213 -7.40 17.35 -3.05
C VAL A 213 -6.69 18.58 -2.47
N GLY A 214 -6.55 18.62 -1.15
CA GLY A 214 -5.98 19.76 -0.42
C GLY A 214 -6.99 20.86 -0.12
N THR A 215 -8.29 20.57 -0.20
CA THR A 215 -9.35 21.54 0.12
C THR A 215 -9.29 21.90 1.61
N PRO A 216 -9.07 23.17 2.00
CA PRO A 216 -9.02 23.57 3.41
C PRO A 216 -10.42 23.83 3.99
N ASP A 217 -11.37 24.26 3.15
CA ASP A 217 -12.73 24.63 3.53
C ASP A 217 -13.77 23.83 2.73
N PHE A 218 -14.60 23.09 3.46
CA PHE A 218 -15.65 22.21 2.96
C PHE A 218 -17.06 22.78 3.18
N ALA A 219 -17.20 23.96 3.80
CA ALA A 219 -18.49 24.49 4.24
C ALA A 219 -19.51 24.61 3.10
N SER A 220 -19.07 25.12 1.94
CA SER A 220 -19.94 25.27 0.77
C SER A 220 -20.44 23.93 0.22
N TYR A 221 -19.61 22.88 0.22
CA TYR A 221 -20.02 21.54 -0.16
C TYR A 221 -21.03 20.98 0.84
N ILE A 222 -20.76 21.13 2.15
CA ILE A 222 -21.63 20.63 3.21
C ILE A 222 -23.01 21.30 3.15
N ILE A 223 -23.07 22.62 2.93
CA ILE A 223 -24.34 23.35 2.78
C ILE A 223 -25.14 22.81 1.59
N LYS A 224 -24.51 22.66 0.42
CA LYS A 224 -25.15 22.07 -0.76
C LYS A 224 -25.62 20.63 -0.50
N ILE A 225 -24.84 19.83 0.21
CA ILE A 225 -25.23 18.46 0.59
C ILE A 225 -26.51 18.50 1.44
N LYS A 226 -26.59 19.37 2.44
CA LYS A 226 -27.78 19.53 3.31
C LYS A 226 -29.04 19.86 2.50
N GLU A 227 -28.94 20.73 1.50
CA GLU A 227 -30.06 21.09 0.63
C GLU A 227 -30.64 19.88 -0.12
N THR A 228 -29.79 18.91 -0.46
CA THR A 228 -30.23 17.68 -1.14
C THR A 228 -30.88 16.65 -0.19
N LYS A 229 -30.78 16.86 1.12
CA LYS A 229 -31.37 16.02 2.19
C LYS A 229 -31.09 14.51 2.05
N PRO A 230 -29.82 14.09 1.93
CA PRO A 230 -29.49 12.66 1.86
C PRO A 230 -29.71 11.98 3.20
N ASP A 231 -30.13 10.72 3.18
CA ASP A 231 -30.21 9.88 4.39
C ASP A 231 -28.79 9.50 4.87
N VAL A 232 -27.89 9.24 3.92
CA VAL A 232 -26.49 8.86 4.17
C VAL A 232 -25.55 9.67 3.28
N VAL A 233 -24.49 10.20 3.87
CA VAL A 233 -23.35 10.81 3.16
C VAL A 233 -22.16 9.88 3.27
N MET A 234 -21.74 9.33 2.14
CA MET A 234 -20.56 8.48 2.02
C MET A 234 -19.35 9.34 1.66
N MET A 235 -18.38 9.40 2.56
CA MET A 235 -17.17 10.20 2.44
C MET A 235 -15.93 9.33 2.28
N GLY A 236 -14.90 9.87 1.62
CA GLY A 236 -13.64 9.16 1.36
C GLY A 236 -12.39 10.01 1.23
N HIS A 237 -12.41 11.18 1.85
CA HIS A 237 -11.22 12.01 2.00
C HIS A 237 -10.19 11.31 2.89
N TRP A 238 -8.94 11.75 2.86
CA TRP A 238 -7.86 11.18 3.67
C TRP A 238 -6.94 12.29 4.17
N GLY A 239 -6.08 11.97 5.14
CA GLY A 239 -5.15 12.94 5.72
C GLY A 239 -5.86 14.19 6.25
N ASN A 240 -5.29 15.37 5.96
CA ASN A 240 -5.83 16.65 6.43
C ASN A 240 -7.23 16.96 5.85
N ASP A 241 -7.50 16.58 4.61
CA ASP A 241 -8.82 16.78 3.99
C ASP A 241 -9.91 16.04 4.77
N ALA A 242 -9.66 14.80 5.19
CA ALA A 242 -10.59 14.06 6.05
C ALA A 242 -10.83 14.75 7.39
N ILE A 243 -9.76 15.21 8.04
CA ILE A 243 -9.84 15.89 9.33
C ILE A 243 -10.66 17.18 9.20
N ASN A 244 -10.37 18.00 8.19
CA ASN A 244 -11.06 19.27 7.96
C ASN A 244 -12.53 19.06 7.59
N ALA A 245 -12.81 18.13 6.67
CA ALA A 245 -14.17 17.83 6.25
C ALA A 245 -15.02 17.30 7.41
N LEU A 246 -14.50 16.35 8.21
CA LEU A 246 -15.22 15.79 9.36
C LEU A 246 -15.49 16.84 10.46
N LYS A 247 -14.52 17.71 10.76
CA LYS A 247 -14.72 18.84 11.69
C LYS A 247 -15.86 19.74 11.22
N GLN A 248 -15.85 20.14 9.96
CA GLN A 248 -16.87 21.04 9.44
C GLN A 248 -18.24 20.36 9.29
N VAL A 249 -18.28 19.06 8.99
CA VAL A 249 -19.53 18.24 9.03
C VAL A 249 -20.14 18.27 10.43
N TYR A 250 -19.30 18.25 11.48
CA TYR A 250 -19.74 18.35 12.86
C TYR A 250 -20.24 19.76 13.20
N GLU A 251 -19.46 20.79 12.87
CA GLU A 251 -19.75 22.21 13.17
C GLU A 251 -21.03 22.70 12.46
N LEU A 252 -21.21 22.33 11.19
CA LEU A 252 -22.38 22.72 10.38
C LEU A 252 -23.60 21.81 10.60
N GLY A 253 -23.48 20.82 11.49
CA GLY A 253 -24.60 20.00 11.95
C GLY A 253 -25.11 18.96 10.95
N LEU A 254 -24.42 18.70 9.84
CA LEU A 254 -24.86 17.72 8.84
C LEU A 254 -25.07 16.32 9.44
N ARG A 255 -24.25 15.92 10.43
CA ARG A 255 -24.41 14.64 11.15
C ARG A 255 -25.73 14.48 11.93
N LYS A 256 -26.44 15.58 12.18
CA LYS A 256 -27.76 15.56 12.85
C LYS A 256 -28.88 15.26 11.85
N GLU A 257 -28.64 15.54 10.57
CA GLU A 257 -29.61 15.44 9.49
C GLU A 257 -29.38 14.18 8.64
N SER A 258 -28.13 13.75 8.50
CA SER A 258 -27.73 12.59 7.71
C SER A 258 -26.79 11.67 8.49
N LYS A 259 -26.81 10.37 8.17
CA LYS A 259 -25.77 9.45 8.64
C LYS A 259 -24.48 9.70 7.88
N ILE A 260 -23.37 9.84 8.59
CA ILE A 260 -22.04 10.00 8.00
C ILE A 260 -21.36 8.63 7.97
N PHE A 261 -21.08 8.14 6.77
CA PHE A 261 -20.33 6.91 6.55
C PHE A 261 -18.99 7.27 5.90
N PHE A 262 -17.90 6.72 6.42
CA PHE A 262 -16.54 7.04 5.93
C PHE A 262 -15.84 5.76 5.45
N ASN A 263 -15.48 5.69 4.16
CA ASN A 263 -14.84 4.53 3.54
C ASN A 263 -13.31 4.53 3.79
N SER A 264 -12.89 4.56 5.06
CA SER A 264 -11.48 4.82 5.39
C SER A 264 -10.53 3.66 5.01
N ILE A 265 -9.43 4.02 4.36
CA ILE A 265 -8.13 3.32 4.43
C ILE A 265 -7.34 3.94 5.62
N GLY A 266 -7.33 3.27 6.76
CA GLY A 266 -6.28 3.27 7.81
C GLY A 266 -5.98 4.53 8.65
N LEU A 267 -6.01 5.76 8.11
CA LEU A 267 -5.42 6.91 8.83
C LEU A 267 -6.41 7.74 9.68
N VAL A 268 -7.71 7.65 9.41
CA VAL A 268 -8.73 8.40 10.15
C VAL A 268 -9.33 7.58 11.30
N GLU A 269 -9.02 6.27 11.35
CA GLU A 269 -9.64 5.31 12.24
C GLU A 269 -9.46 5.69 13.71
N ARG A 270 -8.24 6.07 14.14
CA ARG A 270 -7.99 6.42 15.55
C ARG A 270 -8.80 7.62 16.04
N SER A 271 -8.97 8.65 15.21
CA SER A 271 -9.83 9.80 15.54
C SER A 271 -11.32 9.49 15.52
N LEU A 272 -11.74 8.49 14.74
CA LEU A 272 -13.13 8.08 14.56
C LEU A 272 -13.56 6.97 15.53
N THR A 273 -12.64 6.19 16.09
CA THR A 273 -12.93 5.11 17.04
C THR A 273 -12.73 5.53 18.49
N GLU A 274 -11.73 6.39 18.78
CA GLU A 274 -11.33 6.77 20.14
C GLU A 274 -11.68 8.23 20.51
N GLY A 275 -12.17 9.04 19.55
CA GLY A 275 -12.48 10.47 19.75
C GLY A 275 -13.98 10.81 19.90
N PRO A 276 -14.33 12.08 20.15
CA PRO A 276 -15.72 12.56 20.24
C PRO A 276 -16.49 12.52 18.90
N MET A 277 -15.82 12.17 17.79
CA MET A 277 -16.34 12.13 16.43
C MET A 277 -16.66 10.69 15.97
N LYS A 278 -17.27 9.87 16.82
CA LYS A 278 -17.55 8.46 16.48
C LYS A 278 -18.42 8.32 15.23
N THR A 279 -17.90 7.62 14.21
CA THR A 279 -18.64 7.21 13.00
C THR A 279 -18.40 5.74 12.71
N THR A 280 -19.35 5.05 12.06
CA THR A 280 -19.14 3.68 11.59
C THR A 280 -18.14 3.68 10.43
N THR A 281 -16.99 3.05 10.61
CA THR A 281 -15.96 2.85 9.60
C THR A 281 -15.96 1.40 9.11
N VAL A 282 -15.68 1.19 7.83
CA VAL A 282 -15.31 -0.12 7.29
C VAL A 282 -13.90 0.04 6.70
N SER A 283 -12.91 -0.56 7.34
CA SER A 283 -11.53 -0.61 6.84
C SER A 283 -11.28 -1.96 6.16
N GLY A 284 -10.54 -1.95 5.05
CA GLY A 284 -10.15 -3.17 4.31
C GLY A 284 -9.25 -4.12 5.11
N SER A 285 -8.88 -3.76 6.35
CA SER A 285 -8.12 -4.56 7.31
C SER A 285 -8.99 -5.38 8.26
N THR A 286 -10.32 -5.28 8.20
CA THR A 286 -11.22 -6.14 9.00
C THR A 286 -11.40 -7.52 8.36
N TRP A 287 -10.28 -8.22 8.20
CA TRP A 287 -10.25 -9.68 8.10
C TRP A 287 -9.76 -10.21 9.44
N THR A 288 -10.68 -10.64 10.30
CA THR A 288 -10.34 -11.46 11.46
C THR A 288 -11.31 -12.63 11.56
N SER A 289 -10.68 -13.82 11.45
CA SER A 289 -11.09 -15.16 11.87
C SER A 289 -12.40 -15.73 11.32
#